data_AF-A0A1A8XUA5-F1
#
_entry.id   AF-A0A1A8XUA5-F1
#
_cell.length_a   1.000
_cell.length_b   1.000
_cell.length_c   1.000
_cell.angle_alpha   90.00
_cell.angle_beta   90.00
_cell.angle_gamma   90.00
#
_symmetry.space_group_name_H-M   'P 1'
#
loop_
_entity.id
_entity.type
_entity.pdbx_description
1 polymer ?
#
loop_
_entity_poly.entity_id
_entity_poly.type
_entity_poly.pdbx_seq_one_letter_code
_entity_poly.pdbx_strand_id
1 'polypeptide(L)'
;MTCVIAQEIGARKGIKRIEWRLLTNREADSLEAVAELIDWYRARWEIEILFNILKNGCRAEALQLGHIDKIELALAFYIMFDELRAAPCEATRAFHDRTSAITSPTRPRSAATAA
;
A
#
# COMPACT_ATOMS: atom_id res chain seq x y z
N MET A 1 -22.47 -5.48 -2.98
CA MET A 1 -21.39 -5.39 -1.99
C MET A 1 -20.46 -6.56 -2.25
N THR A 2 -19.18 -6.28 -2.49
CA THR A 2 -18.21 -7.27 -2.99
C THR A 2 -17.09 -7.45 -1.98
N CYS A 3 -16.68 -8.69 -1.72
CA CYS A 3 -15.58 -9.02 -0.82
C CYS A 3 -14.44 -9.65 -1.61
N VAL A 4 -13.25 -9.07 -1.53
CA VAL A 4 -12.03 -9.56 -2.18
C VAL A 4 -11.09 -10.09 -1.11
N ILE A 5 -10.62 -11.34 -1.30
CA ILE A 5 -9.64 -11.97 -0.40
C ILE A 5 -8.34 -12.20 -1.18
N ALA A 6 -7.27 -11.52 -0.78
CA ALA A 6 -5.94 -11.73 -1.32
C ALA A 6 -5.07 -12.44 -0.28
N GLN A 7 -4.40 -13.52 -0.68
CA GLN A 7 -3.53 -14.32 0.18
C GLN A 7 -2.16 -14.47 -0.44
N GLU A 8 -1.12 -14.34 0.39
CA GLU A 8 0.26 -14.57 -0.02
C GLU A 8 0.49 -16.03 -0.45
N ILE A 9 1.04 -16.20 -1.66
CA ILE A 9 1.41 -17.50 -2.20
C ILE A 9 2.86 -17.79 -1.81
N GLY A 10 3.13 -18.96 -1.22
CA GLY A 10 4.50 -19.40 -0.94
C GLY A 10 5.11 -18.85 0.35
N ALA A 11 4.29 -18.48 1.34
CA ALA A 11 4.77 -18.04 2.66
C ALA A 11 5.77 -19.04 3.27
N ARG A 12 6.88 -18.53 3.84
CA ARG A 12 7.91 -19.36 4.48
C ARG A 12 7.31 -20.18 5.63
N LYS A 13 7.75 -21.45 5.74
CA LYS A 13 7.27 -22.38 6.76
C LYS A 13 7.51 -21.80 8.16
N GLY A 14 6.43 -21.66 8.94
CA GLY A 14 6.46 -21.10 10.29
C GLY A 14 6.14 -19.59 10.40
N ILE A 15 5.96 -18.88 9.28
CA ILE A 15 5.52 -17.48 9.28
C ILE A 15 4.02 -17.42 8.95
N LYS A 16 3.28 -16.57 9.66
CA LYS A 16 1.87 -16.30 9.36
C LYS A 16 1.77 -15.62 8.00
N ARG A 17 1.10 -16.26 7.04
CA ARG A 17 0.81 -15.71 5.72
C ARG A 17 0.09 -14.37 5.80
N ILE A 18 0.42 -13.45 4.89
CA ILE A 18 -0.33 -12.21 4.74
C ILE A 18 -1.67 -12.54 4.06
N GLU A 19 -2.76 -12.07 4.67
CA GLU A 19 -4.11 -12.19 4.14
C GLU A 19 -4.80 -10.83 4.23
N TRP A 20 -5.28 -10.32 3.10
CA TRP A 20 -6.07 -9.09 3.03
C TRP A 20 -7.51 -9.43 2.69
N ARG A 21 -8.44 -8.79 3.38
CA ARG A 21 -9.88 -8.89 3.15
C ARG A 21 -10.40 -7.48 2.88
N LEU A 22 -10.69 -7.20 1.63
CA LEU A 22 -11.16 -5.90 1.17
C LEU A 22 -12.66 -5.97 0.94
N LEU A 23 -13.38 -5.01 1.51
CA LEU A 23 -14.81 -4.87 1.34
C LEU A 23 -15.07 -3.60 0.51
N THR A 24 -15.75 -3.75 -0.62
CA THR A 24 -16.00 -2.65 -1.54
C THR A 24 -17.46 -2.60 -1.98
N ASN A 25 -17.92 -1.40 -2.32
CA ASN A 25 -19.20 -1.15 -2.95
C ASN A 25 -19.15 -1.32 -4.48
N ARG A 26 -17.96 -1.46 -5.07
CA ARG A 26 -17.78 -1.67 -6.51
C ARG A 26 -17.93 -3.14 -6.89
N GLU A 27 -18.45 -3.37 -8.09
CA GLU A 27 -18.50 -4.70 -8.70
C GLU A 27 -17.13 -5.05 -9.30
N ALA A 28 -16.76 -6.33 -9.25
CA ALA A 28 -15.46 -6.81 -9.69
C ALA A 28 -15.60 -8.26 -10.19
N ASP A 29 -16.08 -8.40 -11.42
CA ASP A 29 -16.41 -9.69 -12.02
C ASP A 29 -15.26 -10.32 -12.81
N SER A 30 -14.20 -9.56 -13.08
CA SER A 30 -12.99 -10.02 -13.78
C SER A 30 -11.76 -9.99 -12.88
N LEU A 31 -10.77 -10.80 -13.24
CA LEU A 31 -9.49 -10.85 -12.52
C LEU A 31 -8.77 -9.49 -12.59
N GLU A 32 -8.87 -8.82 -13.73
CA GLU A 32 -8.27 -7.50 -13.97
C GLU A 32 -8.91 -6.44 -13.06
N ALA A 33 -10.24 -6.46 -12.91
CA ALA A 33 -10.95 -5.54 -12.02
C ALA A 33 -10.58 -5.78 -10.54
N VAL A 34 -10.43 -7.04 -10.14
CA VAL A 34 -9.98 -7.39 -8.79
C VAL A 34 -8.53 -6.96 -8.55
N ALA A 35 -7.64 -7.13 -9.53
CA ALA A 35 -6.26 -6.69 -9.46
C ALA A 35 -6.15 -5.17 -9.33
N GLU A 36 -6.93 -4.41 -10.11
CA GLU A 36 -6.99 -2.95 -10.00
C GLU A 36 -7.45 -2.49 -8.61
N LEU A 37 -8.46 -3.12 -8.02
CA LEU A 37 -8.90 -2.82 -6.66
C LEU A 37 -7.81 -3.05 -5.62
N ILE A 38 -7.02 -4.13 -5.79
CA ILE A 38 -5.87 -4.40 -4.92
C ILE A 38 -4.80 -3.32 -5.11
N ASP A 39 -4.52 -2.90 -6.34
CA ASP A 39 -3.58 -1.82 -6.63
C ASP A 39 -4.00 -0.48 -6.02
N TRP A 40 -5.28 -0.14 -6.09
CA TRP A 40 -5.81 1.04 -5.39
C TRP A 40 -5.69 0.91 -3.88
N TYR A 41 -5.99 -0.26 -3.31
CA TYR A 41 -5.85 -0.48 -1.88
C TYR A 41 -4.39 -0.41 -1.42
N ARG A 42 -3.44 -0.76 -2.28
CA ARG A 42 -2.02 -0.65 -1.99
C ARG A 42 -1.56 0.79 -1.83
N ALA A 43 -2.21 1.74 -2.52
CA ALA A 43 -1.98 3.17 -2.33
C ALA A 43 -2.37 3.66 -0.91
N ARG A 44 -3.10 2.87 -0.12
CA ARG A 44 -3.37 3.18 1.29
C ARG A 44 -2.08 3.40 2.09
N TRP A 45 -0.99 2.75 1.72
CA TRP A 45 0.28 2.89 2.44
C TRP A 45 0.88 4.30 2.34
N GLU A 46 0.55 5.06 1.30
CA GLU A 46 1.04 6.44 1.12
C GLU A 46 0.62 7.33 2.29
N ILE A 47 -0.57 7.12 2.87
CA ILE A 47 -1.02 7.88 4.04
C ILE A 47 -0.18 7.58 5.29
N GLU A 48 0.31 6.34 5.43
CA GLU A 48 1.17 5.94 6.55
C GLU A 48 2.55 6.60 6.41
N ILE A 49 3.05 6.74 5.17
CA ILE A 49 4.28 7.48 4.88
C ILE A 49 4.11 8.96 5.22
N LEU A 50 3.02 9.60 4.79
CA LEU A 50 2.72 10.99 5.14
C LEU A 50 2.70 11.20 6.66
N PHE A 51 1.99 10.36 7.40
CA PHE A 51 1.96 10.46 8.87
C PHE A 51 3.32 10.21 9.51
N ASN A 52 4.12 9.30 8.96
CA ASN A 52 5.49 9.08 9.42
C ASN A 52 6.39 10.30 9.17
N ILE A 53 6.27 10.96 8.01
CA ILE A 53 6.99 12.19 7.70
C ILE A 53 6.57 13.30 8.67
N LEU A 54 5.27 13.49 8.90
CA LEU A 54 4.77 14.51 9.83
C LEU A 54 5.27 14.29 11.27
N LYS A 55 5.21 13.05 11.75
CA LYS A 55 5.56 12.72 13.14
C LYS A 55 7.07 12.62 13.36
N ASN A 56 7.77 11.90 12.51
CA ASN A 56 9.18 11.57 12.72
C ASN A 56 10.13 12.47 11.91
N GLY A 57 9.74 12.88 10.70
CA GLY A 57 10.53 13.78 9.86
C GLY A 57 10.43 15.23 10.30
N CYS A 58 9.22 15.82 10.20
CA CYS A 58 8.92 17.19 10.58
C CYS A 58 8.87 17.38 12.10
N ARG A 59 8.73 16.29 12.88
CA ARG A 59 8.59 16.31 14.34
C ARG A 59 7.48 17.27 14.77
N ALA A 60 6.34 17.22 14.08
CA ALA A 60 5.23 18.15 14.30
C ALA A 60 4.75 18.15 15.77
N GLU A 61 4.85 17.01 16.46
CA GLU A 61 4.49 16.86 17.87
C GLU A 61 5.43 17.63 18.82
N ALA A 62 6.69 17.84 18.44
CA ALA A 62 7.66 18.61 19.23
C ALA A 62 7.46 20.13 19.15
N LEU A 63 6.72 20.62 18.15
CA LEU A 63 6.44 22.04 17.98
C LEU A 63 5.45 22.58 19.03
N GLN A 64 4.77 21.70 19.79
CA GLN A 64 3.81 22.04 20.85
C GLN A 64 2.92 23.25 20.49
N LEU A 65 2.36 23.24 19.27
CA LEU A 65 1.54 24.34 18.79
C LEU A 65 0.26 24.41 19.62
N GLY A 66 0.24 25.28 20.63
CA GLY A 66 -0.83 25.36 21.62
C GLY A 66 -2.16 25.95 21.14
N HIS A 67 -2.26 26.29 19.85
CA HIS A 67 -3.47 26.86 19.24
C HIS A 67 -3.77 26.18 17.91
N ILE A 68 -5.06 25.88 17.68
CA ILE A 68 -5.54 25.12 16.53
C ILE A 68 -5.16 25.77 15.19
N ASP A 69 -5.27 27.10 15.09
CA ASP A 69 -4.93 27.85 13.87
C ASP A 69 -3.48 27.64 13.42
N LYS A 70 -2.55 27.46 14.38
CA LYS A 70 -1.14 27.22 14.09
C LYS A 70 -0.90 25.78 13.65
N ILE A 71 -1.66 24.83 14.20
CA ILE A 71 -1.62 23.42 13.79
C ILE A 71 -2.12 23.29 12.35
N GLU A 72 -3.23 23.94 12.02
CA GLU A 72 -3.81 23.94 10.67
C GLU A 72 -2.84 24.52 9.63
N LEU A 73 -2.22 25.67 9.94
CA LEU A 73 -1.23 26.28 9.04
C LEU A 73 0.02 25.41 8.87
N ALA A 74 0.52 24.81 9.95
CA ALA A 74 1.68 23.91 9.88
C ALA A 74 1.39 22.66 9.07
N LEU A 75 0.20 22.05 9.25
CA LEU A 75 -0.26 20.91 8.45
C LEU A 75 -0.37 21.27 6.97
N ALA A 76 -1.02 22.38 6.64
CA ALA A 76 -1.13 22.85 5.27
C ALA A 76 0.24 23.05 4.62
N PHE A 77 1.19 23.65 5.35
CA PHE A 77 2.56 23.83 4.88
C PHE A 77 3.27 22.48 4.67
N TYR A 78 3.16 21.53 5.59
CA TYR A 78 3.83 20.23 5.46
C TYR A 78 3.26 19.36 4.35
N ILE A 79 1.93 19.36 4.14
CA ILE A 79 1.30 18.63 3.03
C ILE A 79 1.77 19.22 1.69
N MET A 80 1.84 20.54 1.57
CA MET A 80 2.37 21.22 0.37
C MET A 80 3.84 20.86 0.10
N PHE A 81 4.67 20.76 1.14
CA PHE A 81 6.08 20.41 0.99
C PHE A 81 6.31 18.92 0.72
N ASP A 82 5.44 18.04 1.20
CA ASP A 82 5.49 16.60 0.91
C ASP A 82 5.23 16.34 -0.58
N GLU A 83 4.19 16.97 -1.13
CA GLU A 83 3.86 16.91 -2.57
C GLU A 83 5.04 17.39 -3.45
N LEU A 84 5.77 18.43 -3.01
CA LEU A 84 6.92 18.97 -3.72
C LEU A 84 8.17 18.05 -3.66
N ARG A 85 8.25 17.16 -2.66
CA ARG A 85 9.35 16.19 -2.51
C ARG A 85 9.03 14.82 -3.11
N ALA A 86 7.76 14.55 -3.39
CA ALA A 86 7.27 13.36 -4.08
C ALA A 86 7.52 13.45 -5.60
N ALA A 87 8.78 13.38 -6.02
CA ALA A 87 9.07 12.89 -7.38
C ALA A 87 8.50 11.46 -7.50
N PRO A 88 7.84 11.11 -8.61
CA PRO A 88 6.81 10.08 -8.67
C PRO A 88 7.35 8.69 -8.38
N CYS A 89 6.71 7.97 -7.46
CA CYS A 89 6.49 6.51 -7.45
C CYS A 89 7.63 5.50 -7.70
N GLU A 90 8.88 5.88 -7.98
CA GLU A 90 9.91 4.93 -8.42
C GLU A 90 10.54 4.16 -7.24
N ALA A 91 10.72 4.80 -6.09
CA ALA A 91 11.28 4.17 -4.90
C ALA A 91 10.30 3.18 -4.22
N THR A 92 9.00 3.50 -4.19
CA THR A 92 7.94 2.60 -3.68
C THR A 92 7.79 1.38 -4.59
N ARG A 93 7.94 1.57 -5.92
CA ARG A 93 7.97 0.48 -6.91
C ARG A 93 9.20 -0.41 -6.71
N ALA A 94 10.38 0.14 -6.43
CA ALA A 94 11.62 -0.64 -6.27
C ALA A 94 11.77 -1.43 -4.95
N PHE A 95 11.09 -1.01 -3.87
CA PHE A 95 10.99 -1.82 -2.65
C PHE A 95 9.93 -2.93 -2.83
N HIS A 96 8.84 -2.63 -3.53
CA HIS A 96 7.78 -3.57 -3.80
C HIS A 96 8.14 -4.63 -4.86
N ASP A 97 8.80 -4.28 -5.97
CA ASP A 97 9.25 -5.21 -7.02
C ASP A 97 10.21 -6.28 -6.48
N ARG A 98 10.95 -5.96 -5.41
CA ARG A 98 11.80 -6.92 -4.68
C ARG A 98 10.99 -8.00 -3.96
N THR A 99 9.73 -7.70 -3.64
CA THR A 99 8.77 -8.62 -3.04
C THR A 99 8.05 -9.42 -4.14
N SER A 100 7.75 -8.78 -5.29
CA SER A 100 7.20 -9.41 -6.50
C SER A 100 8.17 -10.36 -7.23
N ALA A 101 9.49 -10.18 -7.08
CA ALA A 101 10.49 -11.07 -7.67
C ALA A 101 10.57 -12.45 -6.99
N ILE A 102 9.94 -12.62 -5.82
CA ILE A 102 9.83 -13.91 -5.11
C ILE A 102 8.64 -14.74 -5.67
N THR A 103 7.70 -14.09 -6.36
CA THR A 103 6.49 -14.70 -6.95
C THR A 103 6.66 -15.22 -8.39
N SER A 104 7.88 -15.35 -8.91
CA SER A 104 8.13 -16.02 -10.19
C SER A 104 8.45 -17.50 -9.98
N PRO A 105 7.49 -18.45 -10.06
CA PRO A 105 7.85 -19.82 -10.30
C PRO A 105 8.21 -19.95 -11.78
N THR A 106 9.50 -19.87 -12.11
CA THR A 106 9.98 -20.70 -13.21
C THR A 106 9.77 -22.15 -12.78
N ARG A 107 8.63 -22.75 -13.13
CA ARG A 107 8.46 -24.20 -13.08
C ARG A 107 7.91 -24.69 -14.42
N PRO A 108 8.52 -25.74 -15.01
CA PRO A 108 8.27 -26.14 -16.38
C PRO A 108 6.86 -26.73 -16.54
N ARG A 109 6.33 -26.59 -17.77
CA ARG A 109 5.12 -27.27 -18.26
C ARG A 109 5.10 -28.75 -17.85
N SER A 110 4.11 -29.16 -17.06
CA SER A 110 3.46 -30.46 -17.25
C SER A 110 2.02 -30.49 -16.75
N ALA A 111 1.11 -30.77 -17.70
CA ALA A 111 -0.10 -31.59 -17.65
C ALA A 111 -1.16 -31.42 -16.52
N ALA A 112 -2.37 -31.04 -16.98
CA ALA A 112 -3.68 -31.68 -16.72
C ALA A 112 -4.24 -31.64 -15.25
N THR A 113 -5.53 -31.58 -14.94
CA THR A 113 -6.79 -32.00 -15.59
C THR A 113 -7.96 -31.27 -14.89
N ALA A 114 -9.01 -30.96 -15.65
CA ALA A 114 -10.31 -30.55 -15.14
C ALA A 114 -11.10 -31.75 -14.58
N ALA A 115 -11.68 -31.58 -13.40
CA ALA A 115 -12.90 -32.25 -12.95
C ALA A 115 -13.54 -31.43 -11.83
#